data_AF-A0A7C7QKF3-F1
#
_entry.id   AF-A0A7C7QKF3-F1
#
_cell.length_a   1.000
_cell.length_b   1.000
_cell.length_c   1.000
_cell.angle_alpha   90.00
_cell.angle_beta   90.00
_cell.angle_gamma   90.00
#
_symmetry.space_group_name_H-M   'P 1'
#
loop_
_entity.id
_entity.type
_entity.pdbx_description
1 polymer ?
#
loop_
_entity_poly.entity_id
_entity_poly.type
_entity_poly.pdbx_seq_one_letter_code
_entity_poly.pdbx_strand_id
1 'polypeptide(L)'
;MASRLRDNLVILLGASITTIAFMWLNAFWKSVENYRLGEKYLQRHEYIRAITFFDRSLHWYTPSNPYVYKSVERLWEIGHIAEKQGDIQLALIALRTIRQAFFGARSFYTPGKDWINKCDKKIASLMVKELGKQEPKKVISTPSARKKDPCPNIFWTVVLEVGFLGWIGSVIGFLTHALTGGRTSEVRPRAGIIWGAMFVVFYALWIIGMARA
;
A
#
# COMPACT_ATOMS: atom_id res chain seq x y z
N MET A 1 24.91 -34.39 -6.48
CA MET A 1 24.76 -33.04 -5.89
C MET A 1 23.82 -32.16 -6.71
N ALA A 2 23.95 -32.10 -8.05
CA ALA A 2 23.09 -31.29 -8.93
C ALA A 2 21.60 -31.70 -8.96
N SER A 3 21.25 -32.98 -8.77
CA SER A 3 19.85 -33.44 -8.73
C SER A 3 19.08 -32.88 -7.52
N ARG A 4 19.66 -33.01 -6.31
CA ARG A 4 19.05 -32.48 -5.07
C ARG A 4 18.85 -30.95 -5.10
N LEU A 5 19.76 -30.21 -5.74
CA LEU A 5 19.64 -28.75 -5.89
C LEU A 5 18.47 -28.38 -6.81
N ARG A 6 18.28 -29.12 -7.91
CA ARG A 6 17.14 -28.94 -8.82
C ARG A 6 15.82 -29.28 -8.14
N ASP A 7 15.77 -30.37 -7.38
CA ASP A 7 14.54 -30.79 -6.70
C ASP A 7 14.14 -29.79 -5.60
N ASN A 8 15.11 -29.27 -4.84
CA ASN A 8 14.87 -28.18 -3.87
C ASN A 8 14.40 -26.89 -4.54
N LEU A 9 14.96 -26.54 -5.70
CA LEU A 9 14.55 -25.35 -6.46
C LEU A 9 13.10 -25.48 -6.96
N VAL A 10 12.70 -26.65 -7.45
CA VAL A 10 11.32 -26.91 -7.90
C VAL A 10 10.34 -26.81 -6.73
N ILE A 11 10.67 -27.37 -5.56
CA ILE A 11 9.84 -27.27 -4.35
C ILE A 11 9.69 -25.81 -3.90
N LEU A 12 10.80 -25.06 -3.86
CA LEU A 12 10.78 -23.64 -3.47
C LEU A 12 9.95 -22.80 -4.45
N LEU A 13 10.13 -22.99 -5.76
CA LEU A 13 9.34 -22.30 -6.77
C LEU A 13 7.85 -22.64 -6.66
N GLY A 14 7.51 -23.92 -6.46
CA GLY A 14 6.12 -24.35 -6.25
C GLY A 14 5.49 -23.71 -5.02
N ALA A 15 6.21 -23.69 -3.90
CA ALA A 15 5.76 -23.03 -2.67
C ALA A 15 5.57 -21.53 -2.86
N SER A 16 6.52 -20.84 -3.50
CA SER A 16 6.40 -19.41 -3.82
C SER A 16 5.20 -19.12 -4.71
N ILE A 17 4.99 -19.89 -5.78
CA ILE A 17 3.82 -19.73 -6.67
C ILE A 17 2.51 -19.92 -5.89
N THR A 18 2.46 -20.91 -5.01
CA THR A 18 1.27 -21.23 -4.22
C THR A 18 0.94 -20.09 -3.25
N THR A 19 1.94 -19.54 -2.55
CA THR A 19 1.74 -18.39 -1.65
C THR A 19 1.30 -17.12 -2.39
N ILE A 20 1.89 -16.84 -3.56
CA ILE A 20 1.49 -15.70 -4.40
C ILE A 20 0.06 -15.88 -4.89
N ALA A 21 -0.33 -17.08 -5.33
CA ALA A 21 -1.70 -17.38 -5.74
C ALA A 21 -2.71 -17.19 -4.60
N PHE A 22 -2.36 -17.64 -3.39
CA PHE A 22 -3.21 -17.47 -2.20
C PHE A 22 -3.35 -16.00 -1.81
N MET A 23 -2.26 -15.22 -1.85
CA MET A 23 -2.30 -13.78 -1.62
C MET A 23 -3.19 -13.06 -2.64
N TRP A 24 -3.08 -13.43 -3.93
CA TRP A 24 -3.91 -12.86 -5.00
C TRP A 24 -5.39 -13.16 -4.79
N LEU A 25 -5.73 -14.41 -4.45
CA LEU A 25 -7.10 -14.84 -4.17
C LEU A 25 -7.70 -14.07 -2.99
N ASN A 26 -6.94 -13.93 -1.91
CA ASN A 26 -7.35 -13.20 -0.72
C ASN A 26 -7.58 -11.70 -1.03
N ALA A 27 -6.67 -11.07 -1.78
CA ALA A 27 -6.83 -9.68 -2.23
C ALA A 27 -8.08 -9.50 -3.09
N PHE A 28 -8.33 -10.42 -4.02
CA PHE A 28 -9.52 -10.43 -4.86
C PHE A 28 -10.80 -10.52 -4.03
N TRP A 29 -10.90 -11.48 -3.11
CA TRP A 29 -12.07 -11.64 -2.24
C TRP A 29 -12.33 -10.41 -1.38
N LYS A 30 -11.29 -9.83 -0.79
CA LYS A 30 -11.43 -8.59 -0.01
C LYS A 30 -11.92 -7.43 -0.87
N SER A 31 -11.45 -7.30 -2.11
CA SER A 31 -11.94 -6.27 -3.03
C SER A 31 -13.44 -6.43 -3.31
N VAL A 32 -13.90 -7.65 -3.55
CA VAL A 32 -15.32 -7.98 -3.80
C VAL A 32 -16.19 -7.68 -2.58
N GLU A 33 -15.75 -8.10 -1.39
CA GLU A 33 -16.49 -7.88 -0.15
C GLU A 33 -16.67 -6.38 0.13
N ASN A 34 -15.58 -5.60 0.02
CA ASN A 34 -15.62 -4.16 0.23
C ASN A 34 -16.52 -3.47 -0.81
N TYR A 35 -16.48 -3.88 -2.09
CA TYR A 35 -17.41 -3.37 -3.10
C TYR A 35 -18.87 -3.62 -2.71
N ARG A 36 -19.21 -4.84 -2.30
CA ARG A 36 -20.59 -5.19 -1.89
C ARG A 36 -21.05 -4.40 -0.67
N LEU A 37 -20.16 -4.16 0.29
CA LEU A 37 -20.45 -3.29 1.43
C LEU A 37 -20.68 -1.84 0.98
N GLY A 38 -19.85 -1.33 0.07
CA GLY A 38 -20.03 -0.01 -0.55
C GLY A 38 -21.40 0.14 -1.20
N GLU A 39 -21.83 -0.83 -2.01
CA GLU A 39 -23.17 -0.84 -2.62
C GLU A 39 -24.29 -0.82 -1.58
N LYS A 40 -24.16 -1.57 -0.48
CA LYS A 40 -25.17 -1.57 0.61
C LYS A 40 -25.31 -0.19 1.26
N TYR A 41 -24.20 0.50 1.51
CA TYR A 41 -24.23 1.86 2.06
C TYR A 41 -24.73 2.88 1.03
N LEU A 42 -24.40 2.70 -0.25
CA LEU A 42 -24.89 3.54 -1.33
C LEU A 42 -26.42 3.47 -1.46
N GLN A 43 -27.00 2.26 -1.38
CA GLN A 43 -28.46 2.06 -1.38
C GLN A 43 -29.16 2.78 -0.21
N ARG A 44 -28.45 2.95 0.91
CA ARG A 44 -28.94 3.67 2.10
C ARG A 44 -28.65 5.18 2.07
N HIS A 45 -28.09 5.70 0.97
CA HIS A 45 -27.67 7.09 0.81
C HIS A 45 -26.59 7.53 1.83
N GLU A 46 -25.88 6.58 2.43
CA GLU A 46 -24.78 6.84 3.37
C GLU A 46 -23.46 7.08 2.59
N TYR A 47 -23.40 8.16 1.82
CA TYR A 47 -22.35 8.40 0.82
C TYR A 47 -20.92 8.34 1.37
N ILE A 48 -20.65 8.93 2.54
CA ILE A 48 -19.30 8.91 3.14
C ILE A 48 -18.85 7.48 3.47
N ARG A 49 -19.76 6.64 3.98
CA ARG A 49 -19.45 5.24 4.26
C ARG A 49 -19.30 4.45 2.97
N ALA A 50 -20.16 4.70 1.98
CA ALA A 50 -20.05 4.09 0.66
C ALA A 50 -18.67 4.39 0.03
N ILE A 51 -18.25 5.66 0.02
CA ILE A 51 -16.93 6.10 -0.46
C ILE A 51 -15.81 5.34 0.26
N THR A 52 -15.89 5.21 1.58
CA THR A 52 -14.87 4.50 2.39
C THR A 52 -14.71 3.04 1.96
N PHE A 53 -15.81 2.33 1.69
CA PHE A 53 -15.75 0.93 1.28
C PHE A 53 -15.35 0.75 -0.19
N PHE A 54 -15.76 1.67 -1.07
CA PHE A 54 -15.26 1.68 -2.44
C PHE A 54 -13.75 1.99 -2.48
N ASP A 55 -13.27 2.95 -1.68
CA ASP A 55 -11.85 3.26 -1.55
C ASP A 55 -11.03 2.03 -1.13
N ARG A 56 -11.50 1.30 -0.11
CA ARG A 56 -10.87 0.03 0.30
C ARG A 56 -10.85 -0.99 -0.83
N SER A 57 -11.93 -1.12 -1.59
CA SER A 57 -11.99 -2.02 -2.74
C SER A 57 -10.95 -1.67 -3.81
N LEU A 58 -10.70 -0.36 -4.04
CA LEU A 58 -9.66 0.12 -4.96
C LEU A 58 -8.25 -0.21 -4.48
N HIS A 59 -7.98 -0.10 -3.18
CA HIS A 59 -6.66 -0.41 -2.61
C HIS A 59 -6.31 -1.90 -2.68
N TRP A 60 -7.30 -2.79 -2.75
CA TRP A 60 -7.11 -4.20 -3.09
C TRP A 60 -6.93 -4.42 -4.61
N TYR A 61 -6.22 -3.50 -5.28
CA TYR A 61 -5.96 -3.58 -6.71
C TYR A 61 -5.16 -4.84 -7.04
N THR A 62 -5.75 -5.67 -7.89
CA THR A 62 -5.04 -6.75 -8.57
C THR A 62 -5.29 -6.65 -10.07
N PRO A 63 -4.31 -7.03 -10.91
CA PRO A 63 -4.53 -7.13 -12.34
C PRO A 63 -5.79 -7.97 -12.61
N SER A 64 -6.60 -7.55 -13.58
CA SER A 64 -7.82 -8.26 -14.02
C SER A 64 -9.00 -8.23 -13.05
N ASN A 65 -8.95 -7.48 -11.93
CA ASN A 65 -10.08 -7.38 -11.02
C ASN A 65 -11.11 -6.34 -11.50
N PRO A 66 -12.34 -6.75 -11.89
CA PRO A 66 -13.35 -5.83 -12.39
C PRO A 66 -13.96 -4.95 -11.29
N TYR A 67 -13.90 -5.36 -10.02
CA TYR A 67 -14.54 -4.65 -8.91
C TYR A 67 -13.84 -3.35 -8.54
N VAL A 68 -12.55 -3.22 -8.90
CA VAL A 68 -11.83 -1.94 -8.82
C VAL A 68 -12.51 -0.94 -9.75
N TYR A 69 -12.69 -1.28 -11.02
CA TYR A 69 -13.30 -0.38 -12.00
C TYR A 69 -14.77 -0.09 -11.69
N LYS A 70 -15.53 -1.09 -11.22
CA LYS A 70 -16.90 -0.85 -10.73
C LYS A 70 -16.93 0.11 -9.54
N SER A 71 -16.01 -0.02 -8.58
CA SER A 71 -15.89 0.94 -7.47
C SER A 71 -15.59 2.35 -7.95
N VAL A 72 -14.74 2.51 -8.97
CA VAL A 72 -14.47 3.82 -9.59
C VAL A 72 -15.72 4.41 -10.21
N GLU A 73 -16.47 3.62 -10.97
CA GLU A 73 -17.74 4.05 -11.59
C GLU A 73 -18.74 4.52 -10.52
N ARG A 74 -18.86 3.79 -9.41
CA ARG A 74 -19.72 4.18 -8.29
C ARG A 74 -19.26 5.45 -7.59
N LEU A 75 -17.95 5.61 -7.35
CA LEU A 75 -17.39 6.84 -6.80
C LEU A 75 -17.63 8.03 -7.73
N TRP A 76 -17.51 7.82 -9.04
CA TRP A 76 -17.78 8.84 -10.05
C TRP A 76 -19.26 9.25 -10.06
N GLU A 77 -20.17 8.27 -9.95
CA GLU A 77 -21.60 8.48 -9.81
C GLU A 77 -21.93 9.29 -8.54
N ILE A 78 -21.38 8.91 -7.38
CA ILE A 78 -21.52 9.68 -6.14
C ILE A 78 -21.04 11.12 -6.33
N GLY A 79 -19.90 11.32 -6.99
CA GLY A 79 -19.36 12.64 -7.27
C GLY A 79 -20.31 13.50 -8.12
N HIS A 80 -20.97 12.92 -9.12
CA HIS A 80 -21.97 13.60 -9.93
C HIS A 80 -23.27 13.90 -9.19
N ILE A 81 -23.74 12.97 -8.37
CA ILE A 81 -24.93 13.17 -7.53
C ILE A 81 -24.67 14.34 -6.57
N ALA A 82 -23.52 14.33 -5.89
CA ALA A 82 -23.11 15.39 -4.97
C ALA A 82 -22.98 16.75 -5.68
N GLU A 83 -22.37 16.80 -6.87
CA GLU A 83 -22.29 18.04 -7.66
C GLU A 83 -23.68 18.60 -8.00
N LYS A 84 -24.61 17.73 -8.43
CA LYS A 84 -25.99 18.14 -8.76
C LYS A 84 -26.75 18.64 -7.54
N GLN A 85 -26.50 18.05 -6.38
CA GLN A 85 -27.08 18.47 -5.10
C GLN A 85 -26.42 19.74 -4.54
N GLY A 86 -25.34 20.23 -5.17
CA GLY A 86 -24.60 21.39 -4.73
C GLY A 86 -23.59 21.12 -3.60
N ASP A 87 -23.46 19.86 -3.17
CA ASP A 87 -22.44 19.42 -2.21
C ASP A 87 -21.09 19.23 -2.93
N ILE A 88 -20.41 20.35 -3.16
CA ILE A 88 -19.12 20.38 -3.85
C ILE A 88 -18.05 19.64 -3.04
N GLN A 89 -18.13 19.65 -1.71
CA GLN A 89 -17.16 18.96 -0.85
C GLN A 89 -17.23 17.45 -1.04
N LEU A 90 -18.43 16.87 -0.96
CA LEU A 90 -18.63 15.45 -1.17
C LEU A 90 -18.23 15.02 -2.59
N ALA A 91 -18.51 15.86 -3.60
CA ALA A 91 -18.07 15.63 -4.97
C ALA A 91 -16.55 15.58 -5.08
N LEU A 92 -15.85 16.54 -4.47
CA LEU A 92 -14.39 16.58 -4.45
C LEU A 92 -13.78 15.41 -3.69
N ILE A 93 -14.39 14.98 -2.57
CA ILE A 93 -13.94 13.80 -1.82
C ILE A 93 -13.97 12.57 -2.72
N ALA A 94 -15.11 12.26 -3.34
CA ALA A 94 -15.26 11.08 -4.19
C ALA A 94 -14.26 11.06 -5.37
N LEU A 95 -14.07 12.20 -6.05
CA LEU A 95 -13.15 12.33 -7.18
C LEU A 95 -11.68 12.22 -6.76
N ARG A 96 -11.31 12.81 -5.61
CA ARG A 96 -9.95 12.71 -5.06
C ARG A 96 -9.63 11.29 -4.62
N THR A 97 -10.60 10.57 -4.07
CA THR A 97 -10.47 9.14 -3.72
C THR A 97 -10.08 8.31 -4.95
N ILE A 98 -10.78 8.46 -6.07
CA ILE A 98 -10.44 7.75 -7.33
C ILE A 98 -8.99 8.05 -7.74
N ARG A 99 -8.64 9.34 -7.79
CA ARG A 99 -7.32 9.81 -8.18
C ARG A 99 -6.22 9.23 -7.28
N GLN A 100 -6.41 9.31 -5.96
CA GLN A 100 -5.44 8.84 -4.98
C GLN A 100 -5.23 7.33 -5.06
N ALA A 101 -6.30 6.55 -5.20
CA ALA A 101 -6.20 5.11 -5.28
C ALA A 101 -5.35 4.65 -6.48
N PHE A 102 -5.57 5.23 -7.67
CA PHE A 102 -4.75 4.90 -8.84
C PHE A 102 -3.31 5.38 -8.75
N PHE A 103 -3.05 6.54 -8.12
CA PHE A 103 -1.68 6.97 -7.84
C PHE A 103 -0.99 6.06 -6.81
N GLY A 104 -1.70 5.57 -5.80
CA GLY A 104 -1.17 4.62 -4.82
C GLY A 104 -0.85 3.25 -5.41
N ALA A 105 -1.61 2.82 -6.43
CA ALA A 105 -1.35 1.58 -7.17
C ALA A 105 -0.28 1.72 -8.27
N ARG A 106 0.36 2.89 -8.43
CA ARG A 106 1.40 3.11 -9.43
C ARG A 106 2.69 2.37 -9.06
N SER A 107 3.21 1.61 -10.00
CA SER A 107 4.59 1.09 -9.94
C SER A 107 5.33 1.47 -11.23
N PHE A 108 5.75 0.48 -12.03
CA PHE A 108 6.31 0.65 -13.37
C PHE A 108 5.27 1.10 -14.41
N TYR A 109 3.99 0.83 -14.15
CA TYR A 109 2.86 1.29 -14.94
C TYR A 109 1.87 2.05 -14.03
N THR A 110 1.09 2.96 -14.62
CA THR A 110 0.03 3.70 -13.92
C THR A 110 -1.32 3.15 -14.34
N PRO A 111 -2.02 2.39 -13.48
CA PRO A 111 -3.37 1.94 -13.79
C PRO A 111 -4.34 3.13 -13.84
N GLY A 112 -5.37 3.04 -14.69
CA GLY A 112 -6.49 3.99 -14.70
C GLY A 112 -6.15 5.42 -15.16
N LYS A 113 -5.14 5.62 -16.02
CA LYS A 113 -4.75 6.95 -16.54
C LYS A 113 -5.93 7.78 -17.06
N ASP A 114 -6.87 7.16 -17.76
CA ASP A 114 -8.06 7.85 -18.27
C ASP A 114 -8.96 8.37 -17.15
N TRP A 115 -9.12 7.58 -16.08
CA TRP A 115 -9.86 7.99 -14.89
C TRP A 115 -9.17 9.10 -14.12
N ILE A 116 -7.83 9.04 -14.00
CA ILE A 116 -7.04 10.13 -13.39
C ILE A 116 -7.28 11.43 -14.17
N ASN A 117 -7.13 11.41 -15.50
CA ASN A 117 -7.32 12.58 -16.34
C ASN A 117 -8.75 13.14 -16.26
N LYS A 118 -9.77 12.27 -16.22
CA LYS A 118 -11.17 12.66 -16.02
C LYS A 118 -11.37 13.35 -14.66
N CYS A 119 -10.81 12.77 -13.59
CA CYS A 119 -10.89 13.31 -12.24
C CYS A 119 -10.17 14.65 -12.13
N ASP A 120 -8.96 14.79 -12.68
CA ASP A 120 -8.18 16.03 -12.63
C ASP A 120 -8.94 17.19 -13.29
N LYS A 121 -9.49 16.98 -14.49
CA LYS A 121 -10.33 17.97 -15.18
C LYS A 121 -11.56 18.35 -14.35
N LYS A 122 -12.23 17.35 -13.76
CA LYS A 122 -13.45 17.57 -12.99
C LYS A 122 -13.17 18.29 -11.67
N ILE A 123 -12.14 17.88 -10.93
CA ILE A 123 -11.69 18.52 -9.69
C ILE A 123 -11.35 19.99 -9.96
N ALA A 124 -10.59 20.29 -11.01
CA ALA A 124 -10.26 21.67 -11.37
C ALA A 124 -11.54 22.51 -11.60
N SER A 125 -12.51 21.97 -12.35
CA SER A 125 -13.79 22.66 -12.59
C SER A 125 -14.60 22.90 -11.30
N LEU A 126 -14.57 21.96 -10.36
CA LEU A 126 -15.30 22.06 -9.09
C LEU A 126 -14.61 23.01 -8.11
N MET A 127 -13.28 23.04 -8.07
CA MET A 127 -12.52 23.99 -7.25
C MET A 127 -12.77 25.45 -7.65
N VAL A 128 -12.89 25.73 -8.95
CA VAL A 128 -13.28 27.08 -9.42
C VAL A 128 -14.68 27.45 -8.92
N LYS A 129 -15.64 26.53 -8.96
CA LYS A 129 -17.00 26.76 -8.42
C LYS A 129 -17.00 26.95 -6.90
N GLU A 130 -16.13 26.26 -6.18
CA GLU A 130 -15.99 26.38 -4.73
C GLU A 130 -15.41 27.74 -4.34
N LEU A 131 -14.33 28.17 -5.01
CA LEU A 131 -13.68 29.47 -4.80
C LEU A 131 -14.62 30.63 -5.17
N GLY A 132 -15.41 30.50 -6.23
CA GLY A 132 -16.40 31.51 -6.62
C GLY A 132 -17.60 31.63 -5.69
N LYS A 133 -17.88 30.61 -4.84
CA LYS A 133 -18.95 30.63 -3.84
C LYS A 133 -18.49 31.09 -2.44
N GLN A 134 -17.18 31.17 -2.20
CA GLN A 134 -16.62 31.58 -0.92
C GLN A 134 -16.15 33.05 -0.96
N GLU A 135 -16.96 33.96 -0.42
CA GLU A 135 -16.40 35.12 0.33
C GLU A 135 -15.59 34.59 1.53
N PRO A 136 -14.60 35.34 2.08
CA PRO A 136 -13.57 34.79 2.98
C PRO A 136 -14.17 34.40 4.34
N LYS A 137 -14.84 33.25 4.39
CA LYS A 137 -15.49 32.73 5.58
C LYS A 137 -14.97 31.32 5.83
N LYS A 138 -13.98 31.28 6.71
CA LYS A 138 -13.59 30.17 7.58
C LYS A 138 -13.81 28.81 6.92
N VAL A 139 -12.82 28.41 6.13
CA VAL A 139 -12.57 27.02 5.73
C VAL A 139 -12.90 26.16 6.94
N ILE A 140 -14.03 25.45 6.87
CA ILE A 140 -14.38 24.43 7.85
C ILE A 140 -13.32 23.36 7.67
N SER A 141 -12.27 23.51 8.47
CA SER A 141 -11.24 22.55 8.73
C SER A 141 -11.92 21.28 9.20
N THR A 142 -12.25 20.42 8.24
CA THR A 142 -12.25 18.99 8.48
C THR A 142 -10.93 18.69 9.18
N PRO A 143 -10.92 17.99 10.33
CA PRO A 143 -9.68 17.56 10.94
C PRO A 143 -9.15 16.38 10.10
N SER A 144 -8.80 16.63 8.83
CA SER A 144 -7.68 15.90 8.25
C SER A 144 -6.48 16.43 9.01
N ALA A 145 -6.14 15.75 10.10
CA ALA A 145 -4.79 15.72 10.62
C ALA A 145 -3.88 15.13 9.54
N ARG A 146 -3.74 15.84 8.41
CA ARG A 146 -2.58 15.77 7.57
C ARG A 146 -1.51 16.48 8.37
N LYS A 147 -1.00 15.76 9.38
CA LYS A 147 0.38 15.94 9.82
C LYS A 147 1.14 16.06 8.51
N LYS A 148 1.64 17.27 8.24
CA LYS A 148 2.52 17.62 7.13
C LYS A 148 3.37 16.38 6.87
N ASP A 149 3.08 15.65 5.80
CA ASP A 149 3.79 14.40 5.50
C ASP A 149 5.28 14.79 5.58
N PRO A 150 6.06 14.33 6.58
CA PRO A 150 7.48 14.53 6.51
C PRO A 150 7.86 13.75 5.26
N CYS A 151 8.22 14.44 4.17
CA CYS A 151 8.78 13.77 3.01
C CYS A 151 9.82 12.79 3.58
N PRO A 152 9.65 11.46 3.41
CA PRO A 152 10.52 10.50 4.04
C PRO A 152 11.95 10.90 3.71
N ASN A 153 12.76 11.13 4.73
CA ASN A 153 14.11 11.57 4.48
C ASN A 153 14.82 10.42 3.76
N ILE A 154 15.10 10.62 2.48
CA ILE A 154 15.65 9.60 1.58
C ILE A 154 16.87 8.92 2.21
N PHE A 155 17.71 9.70 2.92
CA PHE A 155 18.86 9.16 3.63
C PHE A 155 18.46 8.17 4.72
N TRP A 156 17.48 8.51 5.57
CA TRP A 156 16.99 7.62 6.63
C TRP A 156 16.22 6.42 6.09
N THR A 157 15.54 6.57 4.95
CA THR A 157 14.94 5.44 4.22
C THR A 157 16.01 4.45 3.75
N VAL A 158 17.12 4.93 3.16
CA VAL A 158 18.24 4.07 2.75
C VAL A 158 18.90 3.40 3.95
N VAL A 159 19.13 4.12 5.06
CA VAL A 159 19.70 3.55 6.30
C VAL A 159 18.79 2.46 6.87
N LEU A 160 17.47 2.67 6.85
CA LEU A 160 16.47 1.68 7.27
C LEU A 160 16.55 0.42 6.40
N GLU A 161 16.62 0.55 5.09
CA GLU A 161 16.70 -0.59 4.16
C GLU A 161 18.02 -1.36 4.32
N VAL A 162 19.15 -0.66 4.42
CA VAL A 162 20.46 -1.27 4.65
C VAL A 162 20.51 -1.97 6.00
N GLY A 163 19.97 -1.35 7.06
CA GLY A 163 19.82 -1.97 8.36
C GLY A 163 18.98 -3.24 8.30
N PHE A 164 17.83 -3.17 7.64
CA PHE A 164 16.91 -4.31 7.46
C PHE A 164 17.57 -5.49 6.75
N LEU A 165 18.17 -5.27 5.58
CA LEU A 165 18.83 -6.32 4.82
C LEU A 165 20.08 -6.84 5.54
N GLY A 166 20.82 -5.95 6.20
CA GLY A 166 22.03 -6.29 6.93
C GLY A 166 21.79 -7.22 8.13
N TRP A 167 20.72 -7.02 8.91
CA TRP A 167 20.46 -7.90 10.05
C TRP A 167 19.95 -9.27 9.59
N ILE A 168 19.11 -9.33 8.54
CA ILE A 168 18.68 -10.61 7.92
C ILE A 168 19.89 -11.37 7.39
N GLY A 169 20.77 -10.69 6.63
CA GLY A 169 22.01 -11.27 6.13
C GLY A 169 22.92 -11.77 7.26
N SER A 170 22.96 -11.05 8.38
CA SER A 170 23.74 -11.47 9.55
C SER A 170 23.19 -12.72 10.21
N VAL A 171 21.86 -12.85 10.31
CA VAL A 171 21.21 -14.07 10.82
C VAL A 171 21.47 -15.25 9.88
N ILE A 172 21.32 -15.07 8.57
CA ILE A 172 21.62 -16.13 7.59
C ILE A 172 23.09 -16.53 7.66
N GLY A 173 24.01 -15.56 7.75
CA GLY A 173 25.44 -15.79 7.92
C GLY A 173 25.76 -16.55 9.20
N PHE A 174 25.13 -16.19 10.31
CA PHE A 174 25.25 -16.91 11.59
C PHE A 174 24.77 -18.36 11.45
N LEU A 175 23.59 -18.58 10.87
CA LEU A 175 23.02 -19.93 10.69
C LEU A 175 23.84 -20.81 9.75
N THR A 176 24.47 -20.24 8.72
CA THR A 176 25.21 -21.00 7.70
C THR A 176 26.69 -21.20 8.02
N HIS A 177 27.32 -20.24 8.71
CA HIS A 177 28.77 -20.23 8.94
C HIS A 177 29.14 -20.41 10.42
N ALA A 178 28.26 -20.04 11.37
CA ALA A 178 28.51 -20.24 12.80
C ALA A 178 27.99 -21.59 13.31
N LEU A 179 26.88 -22.09 12.75
CA LEU A 179 26.36 -23.44 13.01
C LEU A 179 26.91 -24.42 11.96
N THR A 180 27.98 -25.12 12.31
CA THR A 180 28.55 -26.15 11.42
C THR A 180 27.93 -27.50 11.79
N GLY A 181 27.29 -28.16 10.82
CA GLY A 181 26.54 -29.40 11.03
C GLY A 181 27.43 -30.56 11.52
N GLY A 182 27.37 -30.81 12.82
CA GLY A 182 27.77 -32.05 13.50
C GLY A 182 26.78 -32.32 14.63
N ARG A 183 26.66 -33.58 15.08
CA ARG A 183 25.64 -34.05 16.04
C ARG A 183 25.61 -33.31 17.39
N THR A 184 26.58 -32.44 17.64
CA THR A 184 26.66 -31.47 18.74
C THR A 184 26.67 -30.06 18.12
N SER A 185 25.77 -29.18 18.56
CA SER A 185 25.72 -27.77 18.14
C SER A 185 26.94 -27.00 18.65
N GLU A 186 28.10 -27.23 18.06
CA GLU A 186 29.31 -26.48 18.36
C GLU A 186 29.32 -25.20 17.51
N VAL A 187 29.12 -24.07 18.18
CA VAL A 187 29.21 -22.76 17.56
C VAL A 187 30.67 -22.46 17.29
N ARG A 188 31.04 -22.18 16.03
CA ARG A 188 32.38 -21.67 15.72
C ARG A 188 32.54 -20.27 16.35
N PRO A 189 33.37 -20.07 17.38
CA PRO A 189 33.33 -18.87 18.21
C PRO A 189 33.68 -17.62 17.40
N ARG A 190 34.65 -17.69 16.48
CA ARG A 190 35.03 -16.54 15.63
C ARG A 190 33.92 -16.14 14.65
N ALA A 191 33.30 -17.10 13.98
CA ALA A 191 32.20 -16.83 13.06
C ALA A 191 30.96 -16.33 13.82
N GLY A 192 30.64 -16.95 14.96
CA GLY A 192 29.52 -16.55 15.82
C GLY A 192 29.66 -15.13 16.35
N ILE A 193 30.86 -14.73 16.79
CA ILE A 193 31.13 -13.36 17.27
C ILE A 193 31.01 -12.35 16.12
N ILE A 194 31.58 -12.64 14.95
CA ILE A 194 31.54 -11.72 13.79
C ILE A 194 30.10 -11.50 13.33
N TRP A 195 29.35 -12.59 13.08
CA TRP A 195 27.97 -12.50 12.60
C TRP A 195 27.02 -11.97 13.68
N GLY A 196 27.26 -12.28 14.95
CA GLY A 196 26.52 -11.72 16.09
C GLY A 196 26.75 -10.22 16.26
N ALA A 197 27.98 -9.74 16.11
CA ALA A 197 28.29 -8.31 16.15
C ALA A 197 27.65 -7.56 14.97
N MET A 198 27.69 -8.13 13.77
CA MET A 198 27.02 -7.55 12.59
C MET A 198 25.51 -7.47 12.80
N PHE A 199 24.88 -8.49 13.39
CA PHE A 199 23.47 -8.46 13.73
C PHE A 199 23.13 -7.27 14.64
N VAL A 200 23.88 -7.06 15.72
CA VAL A 200 23.64 -5.94 16.66
C VAL A 200 23.78 -4.59 15.96
N VAL A 201 24.81 -4.42 15.13
CA VAL A 201 25.05 -3.16 14.41
C VAL A 201 23.93 -2.87 13.41
N PHE A 202 23.55 -3.83 12.57
CA PHE A 202 22.50 -3.62 11.58
C PHE A 202 21.11 -3.49 12.20
N TYR A 203 20.86 -4.20 13.30
CA TYR A 203 19.62 -4.05 14.05
C TYR A 203 19.51 -2.65 14.67
N ALA A 204 20.60 -2.12 15.25
CA ALA A 204 20.62 -0.75 15.76
C ALA A 204 20.40 0.28 14.64
N LEU A 205 21.06 0.11 13.48
CA LEU A 205 20.84 0.96 12.30
C LEU A 205 19.39 0.92 11.82
N TRP A 206 18.76 -0.26 11.83
CA TRP A 206 17.36 -0.41 11.45
C TRP A 206 16.40 0.33 12.41
N ILE A 207 16.60 0.22 13.73
CA ILE A 207 15.80 0.93 14.73
C ILE A 207 15.98 2.45 14.60
N ILE A 208 17.22 2.93 14.40
CA ILE A 208 17.49 4.35 14.20
C ILE A 208 16.83 4.84 12.90
N GLY A 209 16.91 4.05 11.83
CA GLY A 209 16.23 4.33 10.57
C GLY A 209 14.72 4.46 10.77
N MET A 210 14.09 3.54 11.49
CA MET A 210 12.65 3.58 11.78
C MET A 210 12.24 4.80 12.61
N ALA A 211 13.09 5.27 13.52
CA ALA A 211 12.81 6.43 14.35
C ALA A 211 12.99 7.77 13.62
N ARG A 212 13.66 7.79 12.46
CA ARG A 212 14.10 9.00 11.76
C ARG A 212 13.60 9.11 10.31
N ALA A 213 13.12 8.01 9.72
CA ALA A 213 12.50 7.95 8.40
C ALA A 213 11.04 8.43 8.46
#